data_AF-A0A2P8VSY3-F1
#
_entry.id   AF-A0A2P8VSY3-F1
#
_cell.length_a   1.000
_cell.length_b   1.000
_cell.length_c   1.000
_cell.angle_alpha   90.00
_cell.angle_beta   90.00
_cell.angle_gamma   90.00
#
_symmetry.space_group_name_H-M   'P 1'
#
loop_
_entity.id
_entity.type
_entity.pdbx_description
1 polymer ?
#
loop_
_entity_poly.entity_id
_entity_poly.type
_entity_poly.pdbx_seq_one_letter_code
_entity_poly.pdbx_strand_id
1 'polypeptide(L)' 'MVALAGGPMARPGLSLPPPEDTPEEILRTEVIVEARSPLTGEPLSVAEYAALQAELQDKNDAT' A
#
# COMPACT_ATOMS: atom_id res chain seq x y z
N MET A 1 -9.22 -10.04 62.18
CA MET A 1 -9.77 -10.54 60.89
C MET A 1 -9.78 -9.36 59.93
N VAL A 2 -9.37 -9.60 58.67
CA VAL A 2 -9.31 -8.69 57.49
C VAL A 2 -7.91 -8.20 57.09
N ALA A 3 -7.70 -8.27 55.76
CA ALA A 3 -6.66 -7.68 54.87
C ALA A 3 -5.71 -8.74 54.28
N LEU A 4 -5.51 -8.90 52.96
CA LEU A 4 -5.94 -8.20 51.74
C LEU A 4 -6.03 -9.23 50.60
N ALA A 5 -7.00 -9.04 49.69
CA ALA A 5 -7.15 -9.83 48.48
C ALA A 5 -6.03 -9.57 47.47
N GLY A 6 -5.35 -10.62 47.01
CA GLY A 6 -4.39 -10.56 45.91
C GLY A 6 -5.12 -10.50 44.56
N GLY A 7 -5.07 -9.35 43.89
CA GLY A 7 -5.56 -9.19 42.51
C GLY A 7 -4.55 -9.75 41.49
N PRO A 8 -5.01 -10.16 40.29
CA PRO A 8 -4.13 -10.72 39.27
C PRO A 8 -3.17 -9.65 38.74
N MET A 9 -1.87 -9.97 38.76
CA MET A 9 -0.80 -9.11 38.26
C MET A 9 -0.94 -8.97 36.73
N ALA A 10 -1.16 -7.75 36.24
CA ALA A 10 -1.26 -7.46 34.82
C ALA A 10 0.03 -7.87 34.11
N ARG A 11 -0.08 -8.69 33.05
CA ARG A 11 1.06 -9.06 32.21
C ARG A 11 1.54 -7.82 31.44
N PRO A 12 2.84 -7.54 31.35
CA PRO A 12 3.35 -6.42 30.58
C PRO A 12 2.88 -6.57 29.13
N GLY A 13 2.14 -5.59 28.62
CA GLY A 13 1.83 -5.53 27.20
C GLY A 13 3.14 -5.33 26.43
N LEU A 14 3.42 -6.21 25.48
CA LEU A 14 4.52 -6.03 24.52
C LEU A 14 4.12 -4.88 23.59
N SER A 15 4.42 -3.64 23.99
CA SER A 15 4.31 -2.50 23.07
C SER A 15 5.42 -2.63 22.03
N LEU A 16 5.06 -2.57 20.76
CA LEU A 16 6.05 -2.34 19.72
C LEU A 16 6.72 -0.98 19.99
N PRO A 17 8.02 -0.85 19.69
CA PRO A 17 8.66 0.45 19.68
C PRO A 17 7.90 1.36 18.69
N PRO A 18 7.86 2.68 18.94
CA PRO A 18 7.29 3.61 17.97
C PRO A 18 7.94 3.38 16.61
N PRO A 19 7.16 3.40 15.51
CA PRO A 19 7.72 3.26 14.18
C PRO A 19 8.74 4.36 13.97
N GLU A 20 9.89 4.00 13.40
CA GLU A 20 10.93 4.98 13.13
C GLU A 20 10.46 5.90 11.98
N ASP A 21 10.68 7.20 12.10
CA ASP A 21 10.29 8.15 11.05
C ASP A 21 11.09 7.85 9.78
N THR A 22 10.38 7.57 8.68
CA THR A 22 11.01 7.42 7.37
C THR A 22 11.38 8.80 6.83
N PRO A 23 12.66 9.06 6.46
CA PRO A 23 13.06 10.34 5.89
C PRO A 23 12.31 10.62 4.59
N GLU A 24 12.01 11.90 4.33
CA GLU A 24 11.23 12.35 3.16
C GLU A 24 11.83 11.89 1.82
N GLU A 25 13.15 11.72 1.76
CA GLU A 25 13.87 11.22 0.58
C GLU A 25 13.47 9.79 0.18
N ILE A 26 13.13 8.95 1.16
CA ILE A 26 12.61 7.58 0.93
C ILE A 26 11.15 7.63 0.45
N LEU A 27 10.41 8.67 0.83
CA LEU A 27 9.01 8.86 0.44
C LEU A 27 8.85 9.56 -0.92
N ARG A 28 9.95 9.99 -1.55
CA ARG A 28 9.90 10.59 -2.90
C ARG A 28 9.48 9.52 -3.90
N THR A 29 8.21 9.59 -4.31
CA THR A 29 7.69 8.78 -5.41
C THR A 29 8.34 9.27 -6.71
N GLU A 30 9.08 8.40 -7.39
CA GLU A 30 9.61 8.71 -8.71
C GLU A 30 8.45 8.95 -9.68
N VAL A 31 8.49 10.07 -10.41
CA VAL A 31 7.50 10.37 -11.44
C VAL A 31 7.85 9.54 -12.68
N ILE A 32 7.15 8.43 -12.87
CA ILE A 32 7.28 7.63 -14.09
C ILE A 32 6.62 8.40 -15.24
N VAL A 33 7.43 8.95 -16.15
CA VAL A 33 6.95 9.74 -17.30
C VAL A 33 6.57 8.86 -18.50
N GLU A 34 7.15 7.65 -18.56
CA GLU A 34 6.92 6.70 -19.65
C GLU A 34 5.60 5.95 -19.45
N ALA A 35 4.82 5.78 -20.53
CA ALA A 35 3.63 4.94 -20.48
C ALA A 35 4.03 3.48 -20.22
N ARG A 36 3.31 2.81 -19.32
CA ARG A 36 3.48 1.40 -19.00
C ARG A 36 2.15 0.68 -19.10
N SER A 37 2.22 -0.60 -19.45
CA SER A 37 1.06 -1.48 -19.41
C SER A 37 0.49 -1.57 -17.99
N PRO A 38 -0.80 -1.28 -17.75
CA PRO A 38 -1.44 -1.49 -16.45
C PRO A 38 -1.58 -2.97 -16.07
N LEU A 39 -1.42 -3.89 -17.03
CA LEU A 39 -1.54 -5.33 -16.82
C LEU A 39 -0.20 -5.98 -16.48
N THR A 40 0.90 -5.53 -17.09
CA THR A 40 2.22 -6.19 -16.99
C THR A 40 3.33 -5.28 -16.47
N GLY A 41 3.14 -3.96 -16.44
CA GLY A 41 4.17 -3.00 -16.02
C GLY A 41 5.30 -2.77 -17.03
N GLU A 42 5.25 -3.42 -18.19
CA GLU A 42 6.23 -3.25 -19.25
C GLU A 42 6.11 -1.87 -19.92
N PRO A 43 7.23 -1.30 -20.44
CA PRO A 43 7.20 -0.06 -21.20
C PRO A 43 6.28 -0.20 -22.40
N LEU A 44 5.49 0.84 -22.66
CA LEU A 44 4.50 0.86 -23.71
C LEU A 44 4.61 2.18 -24.47
N SER A 45 4.49 2.15 -25.79
CA SER A 45 4.37 3.39 -26.56
C SER A 45 3.01 4.05 -26.30
N VAL A 46 2.91 5.35 -26.61
CA VAL A 46 1.65 6.09 -26.47
C VAL A 46 0.53 5.50 -27.32
N ALA A 47 0.85 5.01 -28.53
CA ALA A 47 -0.12 4.41 -29.44
C ALA A 47 -0.66 3.08 -28.91
N GLU A 48 0.23 2.23 -28.39
CA GLU A 48 -0.14 0.96 -27.77
C GLU A 48 -0.96 1.17 -26.49
N TYR A 49 -0.62 2.19 -25.68
CA TYR A 49 -1.40 2.56 -24.50
C TYR A 49 -2.82 2.98 -24.88
N ALA A 50 -2.97 3.83 -25.89
CA ALA A 50 -4.27 4.26 -26.37
C ALA A 50 -5.12 3.07 -26.88
N ALA A 51 -4.52 2.12 -27.58
CA ALA A 51 -5.21 0.92 -28.04
C ALA A 51 -5.65 0.02 -26.88
N LEU A 52 -4.78 -0.20 -25.89
CA LEU A 52 -5.10 -1.02 -24.72
C LEU A 52 -6.23 -0.40 -23.88
N GLN A 53 -6.22 0.94 -23.71
CA GLN A 53 -7.30 1.63 -23.01
C GLN A 53 -8.66 1.44 -23.69
N ALA A 54 -8.70 1.43 -25.03
CA ALA A 54 -9.94 1.20 -25.77
C ALA A 54 -10.48 -0.23 -25.57
N GLU A 55 -9.61 -1.25 -25.59
CA GLU A 55 -10.01 -2.64 -25.32
C GLU A 55 -10.54 -2.81 -23.88
N LEU A 56 -9.87 -2.21 -22.90
CA LEU A 56 -10.29 -2.29 -21.50
C LEU A 56 -11.64 -1.60 -21.26
N GLN A 57 -11.89 -0.49 -21.94
CA GLN A 57 -13.16 0.23 -21.86
C GLN A 57 -14.31 -0.65 -22.42
N ASP A 58 -14.13 -1.22 -23.62
CA ASP A 58 -15.13 -2.07 -24.27
C ASP A 58 -15.50 -3.30 -23.42
N LYS A 59 -14.50 -3.93 -22.78
CA LYS A 59 -14.71 -5.06 -21.88
C LYS A 59 -15.49 -4.71 -20.60
N ASN A 60 -15.32 -3.49 -20.10
CA ASN A 60 -16.03 -3.03 -18.90
C ASN A 60 -17.47 -2.58 -19.21
N ASP A 61 -17.72 -2.07 -20.41
CA ASP A 61 -19.05 -1.62 -20.85
C ASP A 61 -19.94 -2.82 -21.28
N ALA A 62 -19.36 -4.01 -21.43
CA ALA A 62 -20.04 -5.25 -21.76
C ALA A 62 -20.65 -6.01 -20.55
N THR A 63 -20.69 -5.39 -19.36
CA THR A 63 -21.29 -5.95 -18.12
C THR A 63 -22.56 -5.25 -17.66
#